data_AF-A0A9N8E8K5-F1
#
_entry.id   AF-A0A9N8E8K5-F1
#
_cell.length_a   1.000
_cell.length_b   1.000
_cell.length_c   1.000
_cell.angle_alpha   90.00
_cell.angle_beta   90.00
_cell.angle_gamma   90.00
#
_symmetry.space_group_name_H-M   'P 1'
#
loop_
_entity.id
_entity.type
_entity.pdbx_description
1 polymer ?
#
loop_
_entity_poly.entity_id
_entity_poly.type
_entity_poly.pdbx_seq_one_letter_code
_entity_poly.pdbx_strand_id
1 'polypeptide(L)'
;MFNFFGKKKTEPTTVSSTPTTTTTDSQTTIVKLRTAIKTQEKREEHILKKVEAQVAEAKAKMAKGDKKGALFAMKRKKMYEAEADKIQNVKMTLETQAINLESAAQNAATFDAMRSGTNTMKKIRNDVGIEKVDDIMDEMKEEMEMAEEVNNAIAQPVDGLMADEDELLAELEGLETADLEAELLAPPKPVEDLGLPSVPASKLPQPKLANDEADELKKLEAELAGL
;
A
#
# COMPACT_ATOMS: atom_id res chain seq x y z
N MET A 1 68.24 -8.05 26.16
CA MET A 1 67.84 -9.48 26.09
C MET A 1 66.88 -9.73 27.24
N PHE A 2 65.57 -9.69 26.99
CA PHE A 2 64.54 -9.96 28.00
C PHE A 2 63.50 -10.89 27.39
N ASN A 3 63.31 -12.03 28.06
CA ASN A 3 62.45 -13.13 27.67
C ASN A 3 61.08 -12.89 28.32
N PHE A 4 60.02 -12.66 27.53
CA PHE A 4 58.67 -12.48 28.05
C PHE A 4 57.62 -12.96 27.05
N PHE A 5 57.42 -14.27 26.92
CA PHE A 5 56.18 -14.80 26.34
C PHE A 5 55.90 -16.22 26.85
N GLY A 6 55.14 -16.30 27.93
CA GLY A 6 54.54 -17.54 28.42
C GLY A 6 53.38 -17.95 27.51
N LYS A 7 53.45 -19.17 27.00
CA LYS A 7 52.39 -19.81 26.21
C LYS A 7 51.15 -20.02 27.10
N LYS A 8 50.00 -19.48 26.70
CA LYS A 8 48.69 -19.90 27.25
C LYS A 8 48.04 -20.85 26.25
N LYS A 9 47.82 -22.09 26.71
CA LYS A 9 47.13 -23.19 26.06
C LYS A 9 45.66 -22.82 25.85
N THR A 10 45.20 -22.78 24.61
CA THR A 10 43.79 -22.62 24.24
C THR A 10 43.14 -24.00 24.17
N GLU A 11 42.18 -24.27 25.05
CA GLU A 11 41.26 -25.39 24.93
C GLU A 11 40.19 -25.07 23.87
N PRO A 12 39.72 -26.05 23.09
CA PRO A 12 38.65 -25.82 22.12
C PRO A 12 37.32 -25.72 22.87
N THR A 13 36.73 -24.53 22.91
CA THR A 13 35.36 -24.36 23.40
C THR A 13 34.42 -25.00 22.40
N THR A 14 33.83 -26.13 22.80
CA THR A 14 32.76 -26.81 22.08
C THR A 14 31.55 -25.89 21.99
N VAL A 15 31.34 -25.25 20.83
CA VAL A 15 30.08 -24.58 20.53
C VAL A 15 29.02 -25.65 20.28
N SER A 16 28.22 -25.90 21.32
CA SER A 16 27.01 -26.71 21.25
C SER A 16 26.03 -26.06 20.27
N SER A 17 25.87 -26.66 19.10
CA SER A 17 24.92 -26.29 18.08
C SER A 17 23.51 -26.76 18.46
N THR A 18 22.68 -25.86 18.97
CA THR A 18 21.22 -26.02 19.00
C THR A 18 20.58 -24.98 18.06
N PRO A 19 19.95 -25.39 16.93
CA PRO A 19 19.39 -24.49 15.93
C PRO A 19 17.89 -24.25 16.18
N THR A 20 17.52 -23.67 17.33
CA THR A 20 16.09 -23.45 17.67
C THR A 20 15.75 -21.99 17.93
N THR A 21 16.73 -21.08 17.87
CA THR A 21 16.56 -19.67 18.27
C THR A 21 16.25 -18.70 17.13
N THR A 22 16.42 -19.08 15.86
CA THR A 22 16.36 -18.14 14.72
C THR A 22 14.93 -17.72 14.33
N THR A 23 13.95 -18.63 14.43
CA THR A 23 12.56 -18.35 13.99
C THR A 23 11.81 -17.47 14.98
N THR A 24 12.02 -17.65 16.29
CA THR A 24 11.39 -16.81 17.32
C THR A 24 11.91 -15.37 17.29
N ASP A 25 13.18 -15.19 16.94
CA ASP A 25 13.82 -13.87 16.90
C ASP A 25 13.43 -13.07 15.64
N SER A 26 13.27 -13.76 14.50
CA SER A 26 12.77 -13.14 13.26
C SER A 26 11.33 -12.67 13.39
N GLN A 27 10.42 -13.51 13.92
CA GLN A 27 9.02 -13.12 14.17
C GLN A 27 8.91 -11.95 15.15
N THR A 28 9.69 -11.98 16.23
CA THR A 28 9.75 -10.87 17.19
C THR A 28 10.23 -9.58 16.51
N THR A 29 11.19 -9.67 15.60
CA THR A 29 11.74 -8.52 14.86
C THR A 29 10.74 -7.97 13.85
N ILE A 30 10.02 -8.82 13.12
CA ILE A 30 8.93 -8.42 12.23
C ILE A 30 7.86 -7.64 13.00
N VAL A 31 7.45 -8.13 14.18
CA VAL A 31 6.48 -7.42 15.05
C VAL A 31 7.01 -6.04 15.47
N LYS A 32 8.31 -5.92 15.80
CA LYS A 32 8.93 -4.62 16.13
C LYS A 32 8.92 -3.68 14.93
N LEU A 33 9.24 -4.16 13.73
CA LEU A 33 9.20 -3.36 12.50
C LEU A 33 7.77 -2.85 12.22
N ARG A 34 6.77 -3.73 12.28
CA ARG A 34 5.34 -3.34 12.12
C ARG A 34 4.88 -2.35 13.19
N THR A 35 5.34 -2.51 14.43
CA THR A 35 5.07 -1.54 15.51
C THR A 35 5.71 -0.18 15.23
N ALA A 36 6.93 -0.15 14.69
CA ALA A 36 7.61 1.07 14.29
C ALA A 36 6.88 1.78 13.15
N ILE A 37 6.41 1.03 12.13
CA ILE A 37 5.57 1.56 11.03
C ILE A 37 4.33 2.24 11.60
N LYS A 38 3.58 1.55 12.48
CA LYS A 38 2.38 2.11 13.12
C LYS A 38 2.68 3.38 13.95
N THR A 39 3.87 3.46 14.53
CA THR A 39 4.31 4.66 15.26
C THR A 39 4.57 5.82 14.28
N GLN A 40 5.18 5.54 13.13
CA GLN A 40 5.40 6.53 12.08
C GLN A 40 4.08 7.01 11.46
N GLU A 41 3.09 6.13 11.24
CA GLU A 41 1.74 6.51 10.77
C GLU A 41 1.07 7.52 11.69
N LYS A 42 1.10 7.28 13.01
CA LYS A 42 0.56 8.24 13.99
C LYS A 42 1.29 9.58 13.97
N ARG A 43 2.61 9.54 13.74
CA ARG A 43 3.42 10.75 13.63
C ARG A 43 3.08 11.51 12.35
N GLU A 44 2.94 10.81 11.22
CA GLU A 44 2.51 11.36 9.93
C GLU A 44 1.16 12.07 10.08
N GLU A 45 0.15 11.40 10.66
CA GLU A 45 -1.17 11.98 10.91
C GLU A 45 -1.09 13.28 11.71
N HIS A 46 -0.26 13.30 12.77
CA HIS A 46 -0.06 14.49 13.57
C HIS A 46 0.65 15.62 12.81
N ILE A 47 1.62 15.30 11.94
CA ILE A 47 2.30 16.29 11.09
C ILE A 47 1.34 16.84 10.03
N LEU A 48 0.50 16.01 9.41
CA LEU A 48 -0.52 16.44 8.45
C LEU A 48 -1.56 17.37 9.10
N LYS A 49 -2.01 17.08 10.33
CA LYS A 49 -2.85 18.02 11.10
C LYS A 49 -2.17 19.37 11.32
N LYS A 50 -0.85 19.40 11.51
CA LYS A 50 -0.09 20.67 11.60
C LYS A 50 -0.04 21.40 10.25
N VAL A 51 0.10 20.68 9.13
CA VAL A 51 0.01 21.26 7.78
C VAL A 51 -1.34 21.98 7.61
N GLU A 52 -2.45 21.30 7.93
CA GLU A 52 -3.80 21.88 7.88
C GLU A 52 -3.94 23.11 8.77
N ALA A 53 -3.43 23.05 10.00
CA ALA A 53 -3.44 24.18 10.92
C ALA A 53 -2.68 25.39 10.37
N GLN A 54 -1.53 25.17 9.69
CA GLN A 54 -0.78 26.25 9.04
C GLN A 54 -1.51 26.85 7.84
N VAL A 55 -2.25 26.03 7.08
CA VAL A 55 -3.11 26.51 5.98
C VAL A 55 -4.24 27.39 6.55
N ALA A 56 -4.90 26.94 7.61
CA ALA A 56 -5.96 27.70 8.26
C ALA A 56 -5.43 29.04 8.83
N GLU A 57 -4.27 29.03 9.49
CA GLU A 57 -3.63 30.23 10.00
C GLU A 57 -3.23 31.20 8.88
N ALA A 58 -2.67 30.69 7.77
CA ALA A 58 -2.32 31.51 6.62
C ALA A 58 -3.55 32.21 6.02
N LYS A 59 -4.66 31.47 5.83
CA LYS A 59 -5.95 32.03 5.36
C LYS A 59 -6.48 33.10 6.31
N ALA A 60 -6.47 32.84 7.62
CA ALA A 60 -6.94 33.78 8.63
C ALA A 60 -6.11 35.07 8.66
N LYS A 61 -4.78 34.99 8.50
CA LYS A 61 -3.89 36.15 8.44
C LYS A 61 -4.06 36.94 7.14
N MET A 62 -4.23 36.26 6.00
CA MET A 62 -4.55 36.91 4.72
C MET A 62 -5.86 37.71 4.80
N ALA A 63 -6.91 37.15 5.41
CA ALA A 63 -8.19 37.84 5.59
C ALA A 63 -8.07 39.13 6.43
N LYS A 64 -7.07 39.20 7.32
CA LYS A 64 -6.76 40.38 8.15
C LYS A 64 -5.76 41.35 7.49
N GLY A 65 -5.33 41.08 6.26
CA GLY A 65 -4.32 41.90 5.55
C GLY A 65 -2.88 41.66 6.01
N ASP A 66 -2.63 40.72 6.92
CA ASP A 66 -1.28 40.39 7.41
C ASP A 66 -0.55 39.44 6.45
N LYS A 67 -0.04 40.00 5.35
CA LYS A 67 0.71 39.26 4.34
C LYS A 67 2.00 38.63 4.87
N LYS A 68 2.70 39.31 5.79
CA LYS A 68 3.96 38.81 6.37
C LYS A 68 3.71 37.60 7.26
N GLY A 69 2.69 37.66 8.12
CA GLY A 69 2.33 36.55 8.98
C GLY A 69 1.76 35.35 8.20
N ALA A 70 1.02 35.60 7.11
CA ALA A 70 0.56 34.53 6.22
C ALA A 70 1.73 33.83 5.52
N LEU A 71 2.72 34.58 5.03
CA LEU A 71 3.94 34.02 4.45
C LEU A 71 4.71 33.16 5.47
N PHE A 72 4.78 33.59 6.73
CA PHE A 72 5.41 32.79 7.79
C PHE A 72 4.68 31.48 8.07
N ALA A 73 3.34 31.50 8.10
CA ALA A 73 2.54 30.27 8.23
C ALA A 73 2.77 29.33 7.04
N MET A 74 2.83 29.84 5.80
CA MET A 74 3.15 29.06 4.62
C MET A 74 4.57 28.46 4.63
N LYS A 75 5.56 29.17 5.21
CA LYS A 75 6.90 28.60 5.42
C LYS A 75 6.86 27.42 6.39
N ARG A 76 6.14 27.54 7.51
CA ARG A 76 5.96 26.43 8.45
C ARG A 76 5.21 25.26 7.84
N LYS A 77 4.17 25.51 7.01
CA LYS A 77 3.48 24.49 6.22
C LYS A 77 4.49 23.66 5.41
N LYS A 78 5.34 24.31 4.61
CA LYS A 78 6.36 23.63 3.80
C LYS A 78 7.35 22.83 4.63
N MET A 79 7.71 23.29 5.84
CA MET A 79 8.57 22.53 6.74
C MET A 79 7.90 21.25 7.24
N TYR A 80 6.60 21.30 7.56
CA TYR A 80 5.84 20.11 7.96
C TYR A 80 5.59 19.16 6.81
N GLU A 81 5.33 19.65 5.60
CA GLU A 81 5.23 18.81 4.40
C GLU A 81 6.53 18.04 4.15
N ALA A 82 7.68 18.74 4.19
CA ALA A 82 8.98 18.09 4.07
C ALA A 82 9.29 17.09 5.22
N GLU A 83 8.66 17.26 6.39
CA GLU A 83 8.75 16.28 7.48
C GLU A 83 7.85 15.06 7.20
N ALA A 84 6.65 15.26 6.65
CA ALA A 84 5.75 14.17 6.23
C ALA A 84 6.41 13.30 5.14
N ASP A 85 7.00 13.91 4.11
CA ASP A 85 7.71 13.19 3.03
C ASP A 85 8.83 12.30 3.59
N LYS A 86 9.57 12.80 4.60
CA LYS A 86 10.61 12.00 5.27
C LYS A 86 10.02 10.82 6.03
N ILE A 87 8.87 11.01 6.68
CA ILE A 87 8.19 9.93 7.40
C ILE A 87 7.73 8.85 6.42
N GLN A 88 7.21 9.24 5.26
CA GLN A 88 6.80 8.31 4.20
C GLN A 88 7.98 7.46 3.70
N ASN A 89 9.12 8.08 3.41
CA ASN A 89 10.34 7.36 3.02
C ASN A 89 10.81 6.36 4.09
N VAL A 90 10.71 6.74 5.37
CA VAL A 90 11.05 5.85 6.49
C VAL A 90 10.07 4.69 6.58
N LYS A 91 8.75 4.92 6.42
CA LYS A 91 7.73 3.86 6.41
C LYS A 91 8.01 2.84 5.31
N MET A 92 8.21 3.30 4.08
CA MET A 92 8.52 2.42 2.93
C MET A 92 9.77 1.58 3.20
N THR A 93 10.83 2.19 3.75
CA THR A 93 12.05 1.46 4.12
C THR A 93 11.77 0.36 5.15
N LEU A 94 10.96 0.65 6.17
CA LEU A 94 10.59 -0.33 7.20
C LEU A 94 9.70 -1.45 6.64
N GLU A 95 8.80 -1.13 5.71
CA GLU A 95 7.93 -2.10 5.04
C GLU A 95 8.75 -3.07 4.19
N THR A 96 9.67 -2.55 3.36
CA THR A 96 10.61 -3.38 2.59
C THR A 96 11.44 -4.28 3.51
N GLN A 97 11.91 -3.77 4.65
CA GLN A 97 12.66 -4.60 5.62
C GLN A 97 11.79 -5.71 6.23
N ALA A 98 10.52 -5.43 6.53
CA ALA A 98 9.60 -6.42 7.07
C ALA A 98 9.35 -7.55 6.06
N ILE A 99 9.07 -7.21 4.79
CA ILE A 99 8.85 -8.16 3.69
C ILE A 99 10.11 -9.01 3.46
N ASN A 100 11.28 -8.38 3.40
CA ASN A 100 12.55 -9.10 3.20
C ASN A 100 12.83 -10.08 4.34
N LEU A 101 12.52 -9.70 5.58
CA LEU A 101 12.72 -10.57 6.74
C LEU A 101 11.71 -11.72 6.78
N GLU A 102 10.46 -11.48 6.39
CA GLU A 102 9.43 -12.50 6.21
C GLU A 102 9.88 -13.54 5.16
N SER A 103 10.35 -13.09 4.00
CA SER A 103 10.91 -13.95 2.95
C SER A 103 12.14 -14.73 3.43
N ALA A 104 13.07 -14.08 4.12
CA ALA A 104 14.25 -14.74 4.66
C ALA A 104 13.89 -15.82 5.70
N ALA A 105 12.89 -15.57 6.55
CA ALA A 105 12.41 -16.54 7.52
C ALA A 105 11.76 -17.75 6.84
N GLN A 106 10.98 -17.53 5.77
CA GLN A 106 10.41 -18.62 4.97
C GLN A 106 11.50 -19.45 4.28
N ASN A 107 12.48 -18.79 3.65
CA ASN A 107 13.60 -19.47 3.01
C ASN A 107 14.39 -20.31 4.02
N ALA A 108 14.64 -19.78 5.22
CA ALA A 108 15.31 -20.52 6.30
C ALA A 108 14.53 -21.79 6.68
N ALA A 109 13.19 -21.71 6.81
CA ALA A 109 12.36 -22.88 7.10
C ALA A 109 12.43 -23.94 5.98
N THR A 110 12.44 -23.51 4.71
CA THR A 110 12.64 -24.42 3.57
C THR A 110 14.01 -25.11 3.63
N PHE A 111 15.08 -24.36 3.90
CA PHE A 111 16.41 -24.93 4.06
C PHE A 111 16.50 -25.92 5.22
N ASP A 112 15.85 -25.64 6.35
CA ASP A 112 15.79 -26.56 7.48
C ASP A 112 15.06 -27.87 7.12
N ALA A 113 13.97 -27.79 6.35
CA ALA A 113 13.27 -28.96 5.83
C ALA A 113 14.16 -29.77 4.87
N MET A 114 14.83 -29.12 3.92
CA MET A 114 15.79 -29.77 3.00
C MET A 114 16.92 -30.45 3.76
N ARG A 115 17.45 -29.82 4.81
CA ARG A 115 18.49 -30.39 5.67
C ARG A 115 17.99 -31.62 6.42
N SER A 116 16.77 -31.57 6.95
CA SER A 116 16.12 -32.70 7.61
C SER A 116 15.95 -33.88 6.63
N GLY A 117 15.42 -33.63 5.43
CA GLY A 117 15.29 -34.62 4.37
C GLY A 117 16.64 -35.25 4.01
N THR A 118 17.66 -34.43 3.76
CA THR A 118 19.03 -34.90 3.47
C THR A 118 19.60 -35.78 4.59
N ASN A 119 19.38 -35.41 5.86
CA ASN A 119 19.84 -36.21 6.99
C ASN A 119 19.10 -37.55 7.09
N THR A 120 17.80 -37.59 6.79
CA THR A 120 17.02 -38.85 6.72
C THR A 120 17.52 -39.73 5.58
N MET A 121 17.76 -39.17 4.40
CA MET A 121 18.35 -39.90 3.26
C MET A 121 19.71 -40.50 3.59
N LYS A 122 20.56 -39.77 4.32
CA LYS A 122 21.86 -40.29 4.81
C LYS A 122 21.69 -41.49 5.76
N LYS A 123 20.68 -41.46 6.64
CA LYS A 123 20.40 -42.59 7.54
C LYS A 123 19.92 -43.82 6.77
N ILE A 124 18.96 -43.63 5.84
CA ILE A 124 18.49 -44.70 4.95
C ILE A 124 19.67 -45.31 4.19
N ARG A 125 20.58 -44.47 3.66
CA ARG A 125 21.78 -44.94 2.97
C ARG A 125 22.66 -45.85 3.85
N ASN A 126 22.85 -45.48 5.10
CA ASN A 126 23.64 -46.27 6.05
C ASN A 126 22.95 -47.58 6.43
N ASP A 127 21.61 -47.60 6.51
CA ASP A 127 20.83 -48.76 6.94
C ASP A 127 20.60 -49.78 5.81
N VAL A 128 20.43 -49.34 4.55
CA VAL A 128 20.09 -50.20 3.39
C VAL A 128 21.32 -50.78 2.68
N GLY A 129 22.50 -50.15 2.85
CA GLY A 129 23.75 -50.51 2.18
C GLY A 129 23.97 -49.73 0.88
N ILE A 130 25.20 -49.23 0.67
CA ILE A 130 25.56 -48.25 -0.37
C ILE A 130 25.16 -48.68 -1.80
N GLU A 131 25.35 -49.95 -2.16
CA GLU A 131 25.13 -50.43 -3.53
C GLU A 131 23.65 -50.36 -3.93
N LYS A 132 22.72 -50.73 -3.04
CA LYS A 132 21.28 -50.65 -3.32
C LYS A 132 20.73 -49.22 -3.25
N VAL A 133 21.49 -48.30 -2.66
CA VAL A 133 21.06 -46.91 -2.50
C VAL A 133 21.33 -46.12 -3.77
N ASP A 134 22.39 -46.41 -4.51
CA ASP A 134 22.64 -45.75 -5.79
C ASP A 134 21.52 -46.08 -6.79
N ASP A 135 21.11 -47.36 -6.89
CA ASP A 135 19.96 -47.77 -7.71
C ASP A 135 18.67 -47.02 -7.33
N ILE A 136 18.35 -46.93 -6.02
CA ILE A 136 17.16 -46.23 -5.54
C ILE A 136 17.26 -44.70 -5.75
N MET A 137 18.45 -44.11 -5.66
CA MET A 137 18.66 -42.68 -5.88
C MET A 137 18.51 -42.32 -7.36
N ASP A 138 18.92 -43.20 -8.27
CA ASP A 138 18.71 -43.05 -9.70
C ASP A 138 17.21 -43.13 -10.04
N GLU A 139 16.48 -44.12 -9.50
CA GLU A 139 15.01 -44.21 -9.63
C GLU A 139 14.30 -42.97 -9.06
N MET A 140 14.70 -42.47 -7.88
CA MET A 140 14.13 -41.23 -7.32
C MET A 140 14.41 -40.00 -8.17
N LYS A 141 15.57 -39.93 -8.83
CA LYS A 141 15.94 -38.80 -9.66
C LYS A 141 15.09 -38.77 -10.92
N GLU A 142 14.87 -39.92 -11.56
CA GLU A 142 13.92 -40.04 -12.67
C GLU A 142 12.51 -39.60 -12.26
N GLU A 143 12.07 -39.98 -11.06
CA GLU A 143 10.74 -39.62 -10.56
C GLU A 143 10.60 -38.13 -10.20
N MET A 144 11.67 -37.53 -9.66
CA MET A 144 11.72 -36.08 -9.41
C MET A 144 11.75 -35.29 -10.73
N GLU A 145 12.49 -35.75 -11.75
CA GLU A 145 12.51 -35.13 -13.07
C GLU A 145 11.13 -35.21 -13.74
N MET A 146 10.42 -36.34 -13.63
CA MET A 146 9.03 -36.43 -14.10
C MET A 146 8.08 -35.52 -13.31
N ALA A 147 8.24 -35.42 -11.99
CA ALA A 147 7.43 -34.50 -11.18
C ALA A 147 7.70 -33.03 -11.52
N GLU A 148 8.96 -32.66 -11.83
CA GLU A 148 9.31 -31.33 -12.33
C GLU A 148 8.75 -31.09 -13.74
N GLU A 149 8.75 -32.08 -14.63
CA GLU A 149 8.15 -31.96 -15.96
C GLU A 149 6.64 -31.72 -15.87
N VAL A 150 5.96 -32.42 -14.96
CA VAL A 150 4.54 -32.21 -14.65
C VAL A 150 4.31 -30.81 -14.04
N ASN A 151 5.11 -30.40 -13.06
CA ASN A 151 4.99 -29.07 -12.47
C ASN A 151 5.29 -27.96 -13.47
N ASN A 152 6.27 -28.12 -14.36
CA ASN A 152 6.57 -27.15 -15.41
C ASN A 152 5.47 -27.09 -16.47
N ALA A 153 4.83 -28.22 -16.79
CA ALA A 153 3.66 -28.25 -17.65
C ALA A 153 2.45 -27.53 -17.01
N ILE A 154 2.33 -27.54 -15.68
CA ILE A 154 1.27 -26.84 -14.93
C ILE A 154 1.62 -25.37 -14.67
N ALA A 155 2.89 -25.06 -14.42
CA ALA A 155 3.40 -23.74 -14.06
C ALA A 155 3.80 -22.88 -15.27
N GLN A 156 3.62 -23.38 -16.50
CA GLN A 156 3.60 -22.56 -17.71
C GLN A 156 2.73 -21.32 -17.43
N PRO A 157 3.34 -20.12 -17.32
CA PRO A 157 2.61 -18.94 -16.97
C PRO A 157 1.58 -18.66 -18.08
N VAL A 158 0.33 -18.47 -17.69
CA VAL A 158 -0.53 -17.58 -18.46
C VAL A 158 0.06 -16.20 -18.23
N ASP A 159 0.88 -15.77 -19.19
CA ASP A 159 1.68 -14.55 -19.23
C ASP A 159 0.93 -13.36 -18.59
N GLY A 160 1.39 -12.86 -17.44
CA GLY A 160 0.67 -11.76 -16.77
C GLY A 160 1.09 -11.36 -15.35
N LEU A 161 2.20 -11.87 -14.79
CA LEU A 161 2.55 -11.58 -13.39
C LEU A 161 3.92 -10.91 -13.18
N MET A 162 4.39 -10.14 -14.17
CA MET A 162 5.51 -9.21 -14.01
C MET A 162 5.01 -7.82 -14.41
N ALA A 163 4.05 -7.29 -13.64
CA ALA A 163 3.46 -6.00 -13.93
C ALA A 163 4.48 -4.87 -13.76
N ASP A 164 4.62 -4.06 -14.80
CA ASP A 164 5.45 -2.85 -14.81
C ASP A 164 4.85 -1.80 -13.85
N GLU A 165 5.66 -0.84 -13.38
CA GLU A 165 5.21 0.22 -12.47
C GLU A 165 4.05 1.04 -13.09
N ASP A 166 4.06 1.20 -14.41
CA ASP A 166 2.99 1.83 -15.19
C ASP A 166 1.69 0.99 -15.21
N GLU A 167 1.79 -0.34 -15.18
CA GLU A 167 0.65 -1.25 -15.14
C GLU A 167 -0.03 -1.22 -13.74
N LEU A 168 0.78 -1.18 -12.69
CA LEU A 168 0.28 -1.03 -11.32
C LEU A 168 -0.37 0.33 -11.08
N LEU A 169 0.15 1.40 -11.68
CA LEU A 169 -0.48 2.73 -11.65
C LEU A 169 -1.84 2.73 -12.37
N ALA A 170 -1.93 2.07 -13.52
CA ALA A 170 -3.18 1.94 -14.26
C ALA A 170 -4.22 1.11 -13.49
N GLU A 171 -3.80 0.04 -12.83
CA GLU A 171 -4.69 -0.77 -11.96
C GLU A 171 -5.20 0.05 -10.77
N LEU A 172 -4.33 0.83 -10.12
CA LEU A 172 -4.70 1.69 -9.00
C LEU A 172 -5.72 2.76 -9.41
N GLU A 173 -5.53 3.39 -10.57
CA GLU A 173 -6.48 4.36 -11.13
C GLU A 173 -7.84 3.69 -11.47
N GLY A 174 -7.81 2.44 -11.93
CA GLY A 174 -9.00 1.63 -12.15
C GLY A 174 -9.80 1.34 -10.87
N LEU A 175 -9.12 1.10 -9.75
CA LEU A 175 -9.79 0.87 -8.46
C LEU A 175 -10.42 2.15 -7.89
N GLU A 176 -9.72 3.30 -7.98
CA GLU A 176 -10.29 4.58 -7.54
C GLU A 176 -11.53 4.98 -8.34
N THR A 177 -11.51 4.75 -9.65
CA THR A 177 -12.65 5.04 -10.52
C THR A 177 -13.84 4.11 -10.26
N ALA A 178 -13.59 2.82 -9.98
CA ALA A 178 -14.63 1.87 -9.61
C ALA A 178 -15.30 2.22 -8.27
N ASP A 179 -14.54 2.66 -7.27
CA ASP A 179 -15.07 3.09 -5.97
C ASP A 179 -15.88 4.39 -6.09
N LEU A 180 -15.39 5.36 -6.88
CA LEU A 180 -16.12 6.60 -7.17
C LEU A 180 -17.42 6.34 -7.94
N GLU A 181 -17.38 5.47 -8.95
CA GLU A 181 -18.57 5.07 -9.70
C GLU A 181 -19.57 4.35 -8.79
N ALA A 182 -19.12 3.46 -7.90
CA ALA A 182 -19.96 2.82 -6.91
C ALA A 182 -20.57 3.81 -5.91
N GLU A 183 -19.85 4.85 -5.49
CA GLU A 183 -20.38 5.92 -4.64
C GLU A 183 -21.36 6.84 -5.37
N LEU A 184 -21.15 7.09 -6.66
CA LEU A 184 -22.06 7.86 -7.52
C LEU A 184 -23.32 7.08 -7.91
N LEU A 185 -23.22 5.76 -8.08
CA LEU A 185 -24.35 4.86 -8.33
C LEU A 185 -25.07 4.45 -7.04
N ALA A 186 -24.48 4.73 -5.87
CA ALA A 186 -25.13 4.49 -4.60
C ALA A 186 -26.42 5.33 -4.56
N PRO A 187 -27.57 4.72 -4.20
CA PRO A 187 -28.81 5.48 -4.07
C PRO A 187 -28.59 6.60 -3.05
N PRO A 188 -29.13 7.82 -3.30
CA PRO A 188 -28.98 8.93 -2.38
C PRO A 188 -29.41 8.47 -0.99
N LYS A 189 -28.52 8.63 0.00
CA LYS A 189 -28.85 8.36 1.40
C LYS A 189 -30.18 9.06 1.70
N PRO A 190 -31.15 8.40 2.35
CA PRO A 190 -32.42 9.02 2.69
C PRO A 190 -32.10 10.34 3.37
N VAL A 191 -32.56 11.44 2.77
CA VAL A 191 -32.53 12.74 3.42
C VAL A 191 -33.33 12.56 4.71
N GLU A 192 -32.64 12.49 5.85
CA GLU A 192 -33.30 12.75 7.12
C GLU A 192 -33.97 14.10 6.94
N ASP A 193 -35.27 14.14 7.26
CA ASP A 193 -36.18 15.26 7.13
C ASP A 193 -35.52 16.57 7.60
N LEU A 194 -34.83 17.23 6.67
CA LEU A 194 -34.40 18.60 6.83
C LEU A 194 -35.72 19.34 6.84
N GLY A 195 -36.21 19.69 8.04
CA GLY A 195 -37.49 20.36 8.31
C GLY A 195 -37.60 21.68 7.55
N LEU A 196 -37.72 21.57 6.24
CA LEU A 196 -37.81 22.65 5.29
C LEU A 196 -39.25 23.14 5.36
N PRO A 197 -39.45 24.46 5.54
CA PRO A 197 -40.78 25.02 5.64
C PRO A 197 -41.56 24.74 4.35
N SER A 198 -42.83 24.34 4.51
CA SER A 198 -43.75 24.09 3.40
C SER A 198 -43.72 25.25 2.40
N VAL A 199 -43.43 24.94 1.14
CA VAL A 199 -43.49 25.92 0.05
C VAL A 199 -44.91 26.52 -0.05
N PRO A 200 -45.05 27.84 -0.23
CA PRO A 200 -46.36 28.48 -0.34
C PRO A 200 -47.12 28.00 -1.58
N ALA A 201 -48.31 27.43 -1.40
CA ALA A 201 -49.17 26.94 -2.49
C ALA A 201 -49.94 28.06 -3.23
N SER A 202 -49.49 29.31 -3.14
CA SER A 202 -50.15 30.42 -3.83
C SER A 202 -49.72 30.47 -5.30
N LYS A 203 -50.69 30.49 -6.22
CA LYS A 203 -50.42 30.67 -7.66
C LYS A 203 -49.62 31.95 -7.87
N LEU A 204 -48.44 31.82 -8.48
CA LEU A 204 -47.68 32.97 -8.95
C LEU A 204 -48.48 33.72 -10.02
N PRO A 205 -48.46 35.06 -10.04
CA PRO A 205 -49.02 35.84 -11.14
C PRO A 205 -48.30 35.44 -12.43
N GLN A 206 -49.05 35.02 -13.45
CA GLN A 206 -48.48 34.83 -14.78
C GLN A 206 -47.97 36.18 -15.31
N PRO A 207 -46.76 36.24 -15.88
CA PRO A 207 -46.28 37.46 -16.51
C PRO A 207 -47.16 37.77 -17.73
N LYS A 208 -47.70 38.99 -17.79
CA LYS A 208 -48.49 39.54 -18.90
C LYS A 208 -47.61 39.85 -20.12
N LEU A 209 -46.85 38.88 -20.62
CA LEU A 209 -45.97 39.08 -21.78
C LEU A 209 -46.56 38.52 -23.09
N ALA A 210 -47.74 37.91 -23.06
CA ALA A 210 -48.32 37.25 -24.23
C ALA A 210 -49.31 38.12 -25.05
N ASN A 211 -49.58 39.37 -24.65
CA ASN A 211 -50.54 40.23 -25.36
C ASN A 211 -49.89 41.37 -26.16
N ASP A 212 -48.68 41.80 -25.80
CA ASP A 212 -48.06 42.96 -26.44
C ASP A 212 -47.47 42.61 -27.81
N GLU A 213 -46.88 41.41 -27.98
CA GLU A 213 -46.32 40.98 -29.28
C GLU A 213 -47.41 40.72 -30.34
N ALA A 214 -48.59 40.24 -29.93
CA ALA A 214 -49.70 39.96 -30.85
C ALA A 214 -50.37 41.25 -31.37
N ASP A 215 -50.42 42.28 -30.52
CA ASP A 215 -50.96 43.60 -30.90
C ASP A 215 -49.94 44.39 -31.73
N GLU A 216 -48.63 44.22 -31.51
CA GLU A 216 -47.58 44.81 -32.36
C GLU A 216 -47.53 44.17 -33.76
N LEU A 217 -47.68 42.85 -33.87
CA LEU A 217 -47.74 42.13 -35.16
C LEU A 217 -48.94 42.56 -36.01
N LYS A 218 -50.13 42.72 -35.40
CA LYS A 218 -51.32 43.22 -36.11
C LYS A 218 -51.17 44.65 -36.61
N LYS A 219 -50.42 45.48 -35.88
CA LYS A 219 -50.19 46.88 -36.27
C LYS A 219 -49.22 46.98 -37.45
N LEU A 220 -48.19 46.13 -37.49
CA LEU A 220 -47.26 46.01 -38.62
C LEU A 220 -47.95 45.48 -39.89
N GLU A 221 -48.85 44.48 -39.77
CA GLU A 221 -49.62 43.99 -40.93
C GLU A 221 -50.57 45.04 -41.50
N ALA A 222 -51.21 45.85 -40.65
CA ALA A 222 -52.09 46.93 -41.09
C ALA A 222 -51.35 48.07 -41.81
N GLU A 223 -50.09 48.34 -41.44
CA GLU A 223 -49.25 49.37 -42.06
C GLU A 223 -48.72 48.92 -43.43
N LEU A 224 -48.40 47.63 -43.59
CA LEU A 224 -47.99 47.05 -44.88
C LEU A 224 -49.14 46.87 -45.88
N ALA A 225 -50.38 46.70 -45.41
CA ALA A 225 -51.57 46.57 -46.26
C ALA A 225 -52.14 47.93 -46.72
N GLY A 226 -51.58 49.06 -46.25
CA GLY A 226 -52.02 50.42 -46.53
C GLY A 226 -51.16 51.20 -47.54
N LEU A 227 -50.21 50.54 -48.23
CA LEU A 227 -49.34 51.11 -49.27
C LEU A 227 -49.64 50.53 -50.64
#